data_AF-A0A5J9VF88-F1
#
_entry.id   AF-A0A5J9VF88-F1
#
_cell.length_a   1.000
_cell.length_b   1.000
_cell.length_c   1.000
_cell.angle_alpha   90.00
_cell.angle_beta   90.00
_cell.angle_gamma   90.00
#
_symmetry.space_group_name_H-M   'P 1'
#
loop_
_entity.id
_entity.type
_entity.pdbx_description
1 polymer ?
#
loop_
_entity_poly.entity_id
_entity_poly.type
_entity_poly.pdbx_seq_one_letter_code
_entity_poly.pdbx_strand_id
1 'polypeptide(L)'
;MPVFDMIETLLVKKHGFKPSFWLRLTARSAYVAATMLVGMTFPFLDGLLGFIGGFRFAPTTYFIPCIIWLKLRKPKKYGVIWIVNIICIVMGVMLMLAAPIGGLRQIILDAKSFKFYS
;
A
#
# COMPACT_ATOMS: atom_id res chain seq x y z
N MET A 1 8.90 -5.16 12.26
CA MET A 1 8.08 -4.45 11.25
C MET A 1 7.88 -3.03 11.75
N PRO A 2 8.11 -2.00 10.91
CA PRO A 2 8.16 -0.60 11.33
C PRO A 2 6.87 -0.11 11.99
N VAL A 3 5.71 -0.66 11.60
CA VAL A 3 4.40 -0.28 12.17
C VAL A 3 4.29 -0.66 13.64
N PHE A 4 4.67 -1.89 14.02
CA PHE A 4 4.64 -2.33 15.42
C PHE A 4 5.64 -1.55 16.27
N ASP A 5 6.80 -1.24 15.71
CA ASP A 5 7.86 -0.48 16.36
C ASP A 5 7.41 0.98 16.62
N MET A 6 6.69 1.56 15.66
CA MET A 6 6.09 2.89 15.79
C MET A 6 4.97 2.92 16.83
N ILE A 7 4.10 1.90 16.88
CA ILE A 7 3.05 1.76 17.90
C ILE A 7 3.67 1.60 19.30
N GLU A 8 4.70 0.76 19.43
CA GLU A 8 5.42 0.56 20.69
C GLU A 8 6.11 1.86 21.15
N THR A 9 6.78 2.56 20.23
CA THR A 9 7.39 3.87 20.51
C THR A 9 6.36 4.90 20.93
N LEU A 10 5.18 4.93 20.31
CA LEU A 10 4.09 5.81 20.71
C LEU A 10 3.57 5.46 22.11
N LEU A 11 3.37 4.19 22.44
CA LEU A 11 2.89 3.76 23.77
C LEU A 11 3.91 4.05 24.87
N VAL A 12 5.20 3.81 24.62
CA VAL A 12 6.27 4.04 25.59
C VAL A 12 6.52 5.55 25.77
N LYS A 13 6.63 6.30 24.67
CA LYS A 13 7.03 7.72 24.71
C LYS A 13 5.89 8.67 25.03
N LYS A 14 4.66 8.36 24.62
CA LYS A 14 3.48 9.22 24.83
C LYS A 14 2.66 8.79 26.05
N HIS A 15 2.63 7.49 26.37
CA HIS A 15 1.81 6.94 27.45
C HIS A 15 2.63 6.44 28.66
N GLY A 16 3.97 6.49 28.61
CA GLY A 16 4.85 6.21 29.75
C GLY A 16 4.93 4.74 30.17
N PHE A 17 4.48 3.81 29.32
CA PHE A 17 4.55 2.38 29.64
C PHE A 17 6.00 1.87 29.62
N LYS A 18 6.35 0.99 30.56
CA LYS A 18 7.64 0.30 30.55
C LYS A 18 7.66 -0.72 29.40
N PRO A 19 8.75 -0.78 28.60
CA PRO A 19 8.88 -1.79 27.55
C PRO A 19 8.93 -3.17 28.22
N SER A 20 7.90 -3.97 27.99
CA SER A 20 7.75 -5.32 28.55
C SER A 20 7.28 -6.26 27.47
N PHE A 21 7.64 -7.54 27.59
CA PHE A 21 7.18 -8.59 26.68
C PHE A 21 5.64 -8.61 26.57
N TRP A 22 4.96 -8.36 27.69
CA TRP A 22 3.50 -8.27 27.76
C TRP A 22 2.94 -7.07 26.97
N LEU A 23 3.59 -5.91 27.04
CA LEU A 23 3.18 -4.71 26.28
C LEU A 23 3.25 -4.98 24.77
N ARG A 24 4.32 -5.63 24.32
CA ARG A 24 4.53 -5.97 22.92
C ARG A 24 3.55 -7.03 22.43
N LEU A 25 3.22 -8.01 23.27
CA LEU A 25 2.21 -9.02 22.95
C LEU A 25 0.82 -8.38 22.82
N THR A 26 0.40 -7.58 23.79
CA THR A 26 -0.89 -6.89 23.76
C THR A 26 -1.01 -5.92 22.59
N ALA A 27 0.02 -5.12 22.31
CA ALA A 27 0.00 -4.18 21.18
C ALA A 27 -0.15 -4.90 19.82
N ARG A 28 0.54 -6.03 19.64
CA ARG A 28 0.42 -6.85 18.42
C ARG A 28 -0.95 -7.51 18.31
N SER A 29 -1.43 -8.15 19.36
CA SER A 29 -2.74 -8.81 19.36
C SER A 29 -3.87 -7.81 19.16
N ALA A 30 -3.81 -6.64 19.79
CA ALA A 30 -4.80 -5.58 19.61
C ALA A 30 -4.81 -5.04 18.17
N TYR A 31 -3.64 -4.85 17.55
CA TYR A 31 -3.56 -4.43 16.16
C TYR A 31 -4.16 -5.48 15.21
N VAL A 32 -3.79 -6.75 15.38
CA VAL A 32 -4.32 -7.85 14.55
C VAL A 32 -5.84 -7.95 14.72
N ALA A 33 -6.34 -7.93 15.96
CA ALA A 33 -7.78 -7.96 16.24
C ALA A 33 -8.51 -6.76 15.61
N ALA A 34 -7.97 -5.54 15.71
CA ALA A 34 -8.56 -4.36 15.08
C ALA A 34 -8.61 -4.49 13.55
N THR A 35 -7.51 -4.94 12.92
CA THR A 35 -7.49 -5.14 11.46
C THR A 35 -8.43 -6.26 11.00
N MET A 36 -8.59 -7.31 11.80
CA MET A 36 -9.51 -8.41 11.52
C MET A 36 -10.96 -7.95 11.60
N LEU A 37 -11.32 -7.17 12.63
CA LEU A 37 -12.65 -6.57 12.76
C LEU A 37 -12.97 -5.67 11.57
N VAL A 38 -12.05 -4.76 11.23
CA VAL A 38 -12.21 -3.86 10.08
C VAL A 38 -12.35 -4.64 8.77
N GLY A 39 -11.55 -5.69 8.58
CA GLY A 39 -11.63 -6.61 7.44
C GLY A 39 -12.96 -7.34 7.30
N MET A 40 -13.53 -7.81 8.41
CA MET A 40 -14.83 -8.50 8.42
C MET A 40 -16.01 -7.53 8.25
N THR A 41 -15.94 -6.33 8.80
CA THR A 41 -17.03 -5.34 8.72
C THR A 41 -17.12 -4.66 7.35
N PHE A 42 -15.99 -4.43 6.68
CA PHE A 42 -15.96 -3.72 5.40
C PHE A 42 -15.43 -4.63 4.27
N PRO A 43 -16.31 -5.32 3.53
CA PRO A 43 -15.88 -6.19 2.42
C PRO A 43 -15.21 -5.41 1.27
N PHE A 44 -15.39 -4.08 1.20
CA PHE A 44 -14.81 -3.20 0.18
C PHE A 44 -13.31 -2.94 0.33
N LEU A 45 -12.70 -3.38 1.45
CA LEU A 45 -11.29 -3.08 1.74
C LEU A 45 -10.34 -3.68 0.72
N ASP A 46 -10.67 -4.81 0.12
CA ASP A 46 -9.86 -5.41 -0.94
C ASP A 46 -9.78 -4.50 -2.18
N GLY A 47 -10.92 -3.98 -2.65
CA GLY A 47 -10.97 -3.01 -3.74
C GLY A 47 -10.24 -1.70 -3.41
N LEU A 48 -10.34 -1.23 -2.16
CA LEU A 48 -9.62 -0.04 -1.69
C LEU A 48 -8.11 -0.26 -1.61
N LEU A 49 -7.66 -1.44 -1.16
CA LEU A 49 -6.27 -1.84 -1.14
C LEU A 49 -5.70 -1.92 -2.57
N GLY A 50 -6.46 -2.44 -3.52
CA GLY A 50 -6.09 -2.42 -4.95
C GLY A 50 -5.96 -1.00 -5.51
N PHE A 51 -6.90 -0.11 -5.15
CA PHE A 51 -6.87 1.30 -5.55
C PHE A 51 -5.65 2.04 -5.00
N ILE A 52 -5.44 1.99 -3.68
CA ILE A 52 -4.30 2.65 -3.03
C ILE A 52 -2.98 1.99 -3.44
N GLY A 53 -2.99 0.66 -3.56
CA GLY A 53 -1.90 -0.16 -4.07
C GLY A 53 -1.38 0.35 -5.40
N GLY A 54 -2.24 0.37 -6.42
CA GLY A 54 -1.85 0.81 -7.74
C GLY A 54 -1.61 2.32 -7.86
N PHE A 55 -2.35 3.16 -7.13
CA PHE A 55 -2.17 4.60 -7.22
C PHE A 55 -0.92 5.10 -6.47
N ARG A 56 -0.50 4.45 -5.38
CA ARG A 56 0.62 4.91 -4.54
C ARG A 56 1.87 4.06 -4.71
N PHE A 57 1.76 2.73 -4.75
CA PHE A 57 2.94 1.88 -4.88
C PHE A 57 3.44 1.83 -6.31
N ALA A 58 2.56 1.71 -7.32
CA ALA A 58 3.02 1.66 -8.71
C ALA A 58 3.89 2.87 -9.10
N PRO A 59 3.58 4.10 -8.63
CA PRO A 59 4.50 5.22 -8.76
C PRO A 59 5.87 5.03 -8.17
N THR A 60 5.88 4.72 -6.88
CA THR A 60 7.08 4.79 -6.07
C THR A 60 8.05 3.67 -6.41
N THR A 61 7.54 2.53 -6.91
CA THR A 61 8.38 1.37 -7.22
C THR A 61 8.77 1.28 -8.69
N TYR A 62 7.88 1.63 -9.64
CA TYR A 62 8.16 1.42 -11.07
C TYR A 62 8.62 2.69 -11.78
N PHE A 63 7.86 3.79 -11.74
CA PHE A 63 8.20 4.95 -12.58
C PHE A 63 9.20 5.89 -11.91
N ILE A 64 9.08 6.18 -10.61
CA ILE A 64 9.94 7.16 -9.93
C ILE A 64 11.43 6.78 -10.00
N PRO A 65 11.87 5.57 -9.61
CA PRO A 65 13.29 5.22 -9.66
C PRO A 65 13.82 5.17 -11.09
N CYS A 66 13.03 4.72 -12.06
CA CYS A 66 13.42 4.70 -13.48
C CYS A 66 13.64 6.13 -14.01
N ILE A 67 12.76 7.08 -13.69
CA ILE A 67 12.91 8.49 -14.11
C ILE A 67 14.14 9.12 -13.44
N ILE A 68 14.34 8.90 -12.14
CA ILE A 68 15.52 9.40 -11.41
C ILE A 68 16.80 8.84 -12.04
N TRP A 69 16.84 7.54 -12.31
CA TRP A 69 18.01 6.88 -12.90
C TRP A 69 18.34 7.41 -14.30
N LEU A 70 17.32 7.58 -15.15
CA LEU A 70 17.45 8.21 -16.48
C LEU A 70 18.03 9.63 -16.40
N LYS A 71 17.58 10.42 -15.43
CA LYS A 71 18.04 11.81 -15.23
C LYS A 71 19.48 11.88 -14.69
N LEU A 72 19.86 10.94 -13.83
CA LEU A 72 21.17 10.92 -13.17
C LEU A 72 22.29 10.40 -14.09
N ARG A 73 22.07 9.26 -14.77
CA ARG A 73 23.11 8.60 -15.59
C ARG A 73 23.17 9.07 -17.04
N LYS A 74 22.17 9.80 -17.54
CA LYS A 74 22.07 10.26 -18.94
C LYS A 74 22.57 9.21 -19.96
N PRO A 75 22.00 7.99 -19.95
CA PRO A 75 22.44 6.93 -20.86
C PRO A 75 22.29 7.37 -22.33
N LYS A 76 23.11 6.81 -23.23
CA LYS A 76 22.96 7.03 -24.68
C LYS A 76 21.52 6.76 -25.10
N LYS A 77 20.90 7.75 -25.76
CA LYS A 77 19.56 7.63 -26.35
C LYS A 77 19.54 6.40 -27.27
N TYR A 78 18.49 5.58 -27.17
CA TYR A 78 18.29 4.32 -27.92
C TYR A 78 19.15 3.10 -27.52
N GLY A 79 19.87 3.14 -26.40
CA GLY A 79 20.47 1.93 -25.84
C GLY A 79 19.43 0.94 -25.28
N VAL A 80 19.76 -0.35 -25.20
CA VAL A 80 18.92 -1.40 -24.60
C VAL A 80 18.42 -1.00 -23.20
N ILE A 81 19.32 -0.45 -22.38
CA ILE A 81 18.99 0.04 -21.03
C ILE A 81 18.02 1.23 -21.05
N TRP A 82 18.07 2.08 -22.07
CA TRP A 82 17.14 3.21 -22.22
C TRP A 82 15.74 2.69 -22.57
N ILE A 83 15.64 1.74 -23.50
CA ILE A 83 14.36 1.10 -23.90
C ILE A 83 13.71 0.39 -22.71
N VAL A 84 14.47 -0.40 -21.93
CA VAL A 84 13.95 -1.11 -20.75
C VAL A 84 13.38 -0.13 -19.71
N ASN A 85 14.06 0.98 -19.45
CA ASN A 85 13.55 2.00 -18.52
C ASN A 85 12.28 2.68 -19.04
N ILE A 86 12.19 2.96 -20.34
CA ILE A 86 10.98 3.52 -20.95
C ILE A 86 9.81 2.54 -20.86
N ILE A 87 10.03 1.25 -21.15
CA ILE A 87 8.98 0.21 -21.00
C ILE A 87 8.51 0.12 -19.55
N CYS A 88 9.42 0.16 -18.57
CA CYS A 88 9.08 0.14 -17.15
C CYS A 88 8.21 1.35 -16.74
N ILE A 89 8.52 2.53 -17.26
CA ILE A 89 7.72 3.75 -17.03
C ILE A 89 6.33 3.58 -17.66
N VAL A 90 6.23 3.12 -18.90
CA VAL A 90 4.94 2.92 -19.59
C VAL A 90 4.08 1.89 -18.87
N MET A 91 4.64 0.76 -18.46
CA MET A 91 3.92 -0.25 -17.68
C MET A 91 3.50 0.29 -16.31
N GLY A 92 4.35 1.06 -15.63
CA GLY A 92 4.02 1.70 -14.36
C GLY A 92 2.83 2.67 -14.48
N VAL A 93 2.78 3.48 -15.55
CA VAL A 93 1.66 4.37 -15.83
C VAL A 93 0.39 3.59 -16.17
N MET A 94 0.49 2.53 -16.97
CA MET A 94 -0.65 1.67 -17.29
C MET A 94 -1.24 1.02 -16.03
N LEU A 95 -0.40 0.53 -15.13
CA LEU A 95 -0.80 0.00 -13.82
C LEU A 95 -1.46 1.05 -12.93
N MET A 96 -0.91 2.27 -12.91
CA MET A 96 -1.48 3.40 -12.16
C MET A 96 -2.88 3.78 -12.64
N LEU A 97 -3.22 3.56 -13.91
CA LEU A 97 -4.56 3.82 -14.45
C LEU A 97 -5.50 2.61 -14.26
N ALA A 98 -5.01 1.40 -14.53
CA ALA A 98 -5.81 0.19 -14.48
C ALA A 98 -6.26 -0.17 -13.05
N ALA A 99 -5.38 0.01 -12.06
CA ALA A 99 -5.66 -0.38 -10.68
C ALA A 99 -6.74 0.48 -10.00
N PRO A 100 -6.79 1.81 -10.15
CA PRO A 100 -7.92 2.61 -9.69
C PRO A 100 -9.25 2.20 -10.32
N ILE A 101 -9.26 1.92 -11.62
CA ILE A 101 -10.47 1.51 -12.35
C ILE A 101 -10.96 0.14 -11.83
N GLY A 102 -10.05 -0.82 -11.66
CA GLY A 102 -10.37 -2.13 -11.10
C GLY A 102 -10.86 -2.05 -9.65
N GLY A 103 -10.15 -1.29 -8.81
CA GLY A 103 -10.52 -1.08 -7.41
C GLY A 103 -11.89 -0.41 -7.26
N LEU A 104 -12.18 0.64 -8.05
CA LEU A 104 -13.48 1.30 -8.05
C LEU A 104 -14.60 0.37 -8.50
N ARG A 105 -14.37 -0.46 -9.53
CA ARG A 105 -15.37 -1.46 -9.97
C ARG A 105 -15.68 -2.47 -8.87
N GLN A 106 -14.66 -2.97 -8.18
CA GLN A 106 -14.81 -3.92 -7.07
C GLN A 106 -15.63 -3.29 -5.94
N ILE A 107 -15.28 -2.06 -5.53
CA ILE A 107 -16.00 -1.30 -4.51
C ILE A 107 -17.48 -1.12 -4.87
N ILE A 108 -17.79 -0.82 -6.14
CA ILE A 108 -19.19 -0.64 -6.59
C ILE A 108 -19.98 -1.95 -6.54
N LEU A 109 -19.36 -3.07 -6.93
CA LEU A 109 -20.02 -4.39 -6.91
C LEU A 109 -20.29 -4.86 -5.48
N ASP A 110 -19.30 -4.72 -4.60
CA ASP A 110 -19.44 -5.06 -3.19
C ASP A 110 -20.45 -4.14 -2.49
N ALA A 111 -20.43 -2.83 -2.79
CA ALA A 111 -21.40 -1.87 -2.25
C ALA A 111 -22.85 -2.18 -2.66
N LYS A 112 -23.06 -2.70 -3.88
CA LYS A 112 -24.40 -3.04 -4.37
C LYS A 112 -24.98 -4.28 -3.70
N SER A 113 -24.15 -5.23 -3.29
CA SER A 113 -24.57 -6.46 -2.59
C SER A 113 -24.58 -6.32 -1.06
N PHE A 114 -24.21 -5.16 -0.52
CA PHE A 114 -24.03 -4.99 0.90
C PHE A 114 -25.36 -4.82 1.64
N LYS A 115 -25.74 -5.84 2.41
CA LYS A 115 -26.70 -5.71 3.52
C LYS A 115 -25.90 -5.65 4.81
N PHE A 116 -26.00 -4.53 5.52
CA PHE A 116 -25.19 -4.20 6.72
C PHE A 116 -25.26 -5.27 7.83
N TYR A 117 -26.44 -5.83 8.03
CA TYR A 117 -26.77 -6.95 8.92
C TYR A 117 -28.12 -7.49 8.40
N SER A 118 -28.29 -8.81 8.36
CA SER A 118 -29.64 -9.39 8.28
C SER A 118 -30.24 -9.51 9.67
#